data_AF-A0A9D8S293-F1
#
_entry.id   AF-A0A9D8S293-F1
#
_cell.length_a   1.000
_cell.length_b   1.000
_cell.length_c   1.000
_cell.angle_alpha   90.00
_cell.angle_beta   90.00
_cell.angle_gamma   90.00
#
_symmetry.space_group_name_H-M   'P 1'
#
loop_
_entity.id
_entity.type
_entity.pdbx_description
1 polymer ?
#
loop_
_entity_poly.entity_id
_entity_poly.type
_entity_poly.pdbx_seq_one_letter_code
_entity_poly.pdbx_strand_id
1 'polypeptide(L)' 'MRFENDTTLYRIIGTNIKHYRQQAKLTQVQLAEKAQISISYLSKIEASGCDKSLSISVLNQLANVLNVEIYDFFKEVNIQ' A
#
# COMPACT_ATOMS: atom_id res chain seq x y z
N MET A 1 1.71 -11.36 -13.00
CA MET A 1 0.94 -11.83 -11.83
C MET A 1 -0.52 -11.97 -12.21
N ARG A 2 -1.23 -12.92 -11.62
CA ARG A 2 -2.69 -13.06 -11.73
C ARG A 2 -3.24 -13.23 -10.32
N PHE A 3 -4.31 -12.52 -10.00
CA PHE A 3 -5.00 -12.59 -8.71
C PHE A 3 -6.34 -13.28 -8.91
N GLU A 4 -6.77 -14.06 -7.91
CA GLU A 4 -8.05 -14.77 -7.95
C GLU A 4 -9.25 -13.82 -7.96
N ASN A 5 -9.16 -12.73 -7.18
CA ASN A 5 -10.20 -11.73 -7.03
C ASN A 5 -9.62 -10.39 -6.52
N ASP A 6 -10.43 -9.34 -6.60
CA ASP A 6 -10.10 -7.99 -6.16
C ASP A 6 -9.74 -7.91 -4.67
N THR A 7 -10.43 -8.68 -3.82
CA THR A 7 -10.14 -8.71 -2.38
C THR A 7 -8.71 -9.18 -2.11
N THR A 8 -8.26 -10.23 -2.80
CA THR A 8 -6.90 -10.74 -2.69
C THR A 8 -5.88 -9.72 -3.20
N LEU A 9 -6.18 -9.06 -4.32
CA LEU A 9 -5.38 -7.99 -4.88
C LEU A 9 -5.19 -6.83 -3.88
N TYR A 10 -6.28 -6.27 -3.35
CA TYR A 10 -6.22 -5.14 -2.42
C TYR A 10 -5.55 -5.50 -1.10
N ARG A 11 -5.74 -6.73 -0.61
CA ARG A 11 -5.03 -7.22 0.56
C ARG A 11 -3.51 -7.22 0.35
N ILE A 12 -3.04 -7.77 -0.76
CA ILE A 12 -1.60 -7.83 -1.09
C ILE A 12 -1.02 -6.42 -1.21
N ILE A 13 -1.71 -5.53 -1.93
CA ILE A 13 -1.32 -4.13 -2.06
C ILE A 13 -1.20 -3.45 -0.68
N GLY A 14 -2.23 -3.57 0.16
CA GLY A 14 -2.25 -2.97 1.50
C GLY A 14 -1.13 -3.50 2.41
N THR A 15 -0.89 -4.81 2.38
CA THR A 15 0.22 -5.44 3.11
C THR A 15 1.57 -4.92 2.65
N ASN A 16 1.80 -4.79 1.34
CA ASN A 16 3.07 -4.31 0.79
C ASN A 16 3.30 -2.82 1.08
N ILE A 17 2.28 -1.98 0.97
CA ILE A 17 2.37 -0.56 1.35
C ILE A 17 2.80 -0.44 2.81
N LYS A 18 2.16 -1.21 3.71
CA LYS A 18 2.53 -1.25 5.12
C LYS A 18 3.97 -1.71 5.34
N HIS A 19 4.38 -2.76 4.63
CA HIS A 19 5.73 -3.32 4.70
C HIS A 19 6.79 -2.29 4.30
N TYR A 20 6.65 -1.66 3.13
CA TYR A 20 7.59 -0.65 2.66
C TYR A 20 7.57 0.63 3.51
N ARG A 21 6.41 1.02 4.03
CA ARG A 21 6.32 2.11 5.01
C ARG A 21 7.16 1.82 6.26
N GLN A 22 7.08 0.60 6.79
CA GLN A 22 7.84 0.19 7.96
C GLN A 22 9.34 0.14 7.66
N GLN A 23 9.75 -0.35 6.49
CA GLN A 23 11.15 -0.30 6.06
C GLN A 23 11.68 1.13 5.94
N ALA A 24 10.85 2.05 5.43
CA ALA A 24 11.15 3.48 5.36
C ALA A 24 11.09 4.20 6.73
N LYS A 25 10.76 3.47 7.81
CA LYS A 25 10.63 3.99 9.19
C LYS A 25 9.64 5.15 9.32
N LEU A 26 8.59 5.16 8.50
CA LEU A 26 7.55 6.17 8.53
C LEU A 26 6.34 5.71 9.37
N THR A 27 5.74 6.63 10.13
CA THR A 27 4.41 6.42 10.69
C THR A 27 3.34 6.53 9.60
N GLN A 28 2.12 6.05 9.85
CA GLN A 28 1.00 6.26 8.92
C GLN A 28 0.75 7.76 8.68
N VAL A 29 0.89 8.59 9.73
CA VAL A 29 0.75 10.05 9.63
C VAL A 29 1.78 10.61 8.64
N GLN A 30 3.05 10.28 8.82
CA GLN A 30 4.13 10.77 7.98
C GLN A 30 4.00 10.33 6.52
N LEU A 31 3.61 9.07 6.27
CA LEU A 31 3.40 8.59 4.90
C LEU A 31 2.20 9.31 4.25
N ALA A 32 1.09 9.44 4.96
CA ALA A 32 -0.11 10.08 4.44
C ALA A 32 0.16 11.56 4.07
N GLU A 33 0.86 12.29 4.94
CA GLU A 33 1.28 13.68 4.69
C GLU A 33 2.18 13.79 3.45
N LYS A 34 3.23 12.95 3.38
CA LYS A 34 4.17 12.95 2.25
C LYS A 34 3.51 12.56 0.93
N ALA A 35 2.57 11.62 0.96
CA ALA A 35 1.83 11.15 -0.21
C ALA A 35 0.61 12.02 -0.55
N GLN A 36 0.35 13.07 0.25
CA GLN A 36 -0.78 13.99 0.08
C GLN A 36 -2.15 13.28 0.05
N ILE A 37 -2.31 12.27 0.92
CA ILE A 37 -3.57 11.56 1.14
C ILE A 37 -4.01 11.70 2.60
N SER A 38 -5.28 11.41 2.89
CA SER A 38 -5.74 11.43 4.28
C SER A 38 -5.20 10.23 5.05
N ILE A 39 -4.86 10.46 6.32
CA ILE A 39 -4.42 9.40 7.25
C ILE A 39 -5.49 8.31 7.36
N SER A 40 -6.76 8.69 7.42
CA SER A 40 -7.88 7.74 7.49
C SER A 40 -8.01 6.88 6.24
N TYR A 41 -7.60 7.38 5.07
CA TYR A 41 -7.55 6.60 3.85
C TYR A 41 -6.38 5.62 3.87
N LEU A 42 -5.18 6.06 4.26
CA LEU A 42 -4.03 5.17 4.42
C LEU A 42 -4.28 4.06 5.46
N SER A 43 -4.87 4.40 6.60
CA SER A 43 -5.20 3.40 7.63
C SER A 43 -6.17 2.34 7.12
N LYS A 44 -7.11 2.71 6.23
CA LYS A 44 -8.01 1.74 5.57
C LYS A 44 -7.26 0.86 4.57
N ILE A 45 -6.34 1.45 3.80
CA ILE A 45 -5.51 0.70 2.84
C ILE A 45 -4.66 -0.36 3.56
N GLU A 46 -4.02 0.00 4.68
CA GLU A 46 -3.14 -0.92 5.43
C GLU A 46 -3.90 -1.89 6.37
N ALA A 47 -5.23 -1.79 6.47
CA ALA A 47 -6.02 -2.67 7.29
C ALA A 47 -6.15 -4.06 6.65
N SER A 48 -6.17 -5.11 7.48
CA SER A 48 -6.25 -6.51 7.05
C SER A 48 -7.52 -6.89 6.29
N GLY A 49 -8.56 -6.05 6.36
CA GLY A 49 -9.82 -6.19 5.64
C GLY A 49 -10.03 -5.14 4.56
N CYS A 50 -8.97 -4.60 3.94
CA CYS A 50 -9.12 -3.63 2.87
C CYS A 50 -9.91 -4.22 1.68
N ASP A 51 -11.14 -3.76 1.54
CA ASP A 51 -12.10 -4.12 0.49
C ASP A 51 -12.33 -2.95 -0.48
N LYS A 52 -11.54 -1.86 -0.34
CA LYS A 52 -11.74 -0.63 -1.10
C LYS A 52 -10.79 -0.52 -2.27
N SER A 53 -11.37 -0.09 -3.39
CA SER A 53 -10.62 0.36 -4.53
C SER A 53 -9.76 1.57 -4.17
N LEU A 54 -8.59 1.60 -4.80
CA LEU A 54 -7.61 2.66 -4.69
C LEU A 54 -7.12 3.01 -6.09
N SER A 55 -6.93 4.30 -6.35
CA SER A 55 -6.57 4.74 -7.69
C SER A 55 -5.12 4.44 -8.00
N ILE A 56 -4.80 4.24 -9.28
CA ILE A 56 -3.42 4.10 -9.75
C ILE A 56 -2.58 5.35 -9.39
N SER A 57 -3.21 6.53 -9.37
CA SER A 57 -2.53 7.77 -8.93
C SER A 57 -2.07 7.69 -7.48
N VAL A 58 -2.88 7.15 -6.58
CA VAL A 58 -2.53 6.98 -5.16
C VAL A 58 -1.40 5.96 -5.01
N LEU A 59 -1.46 4.85 -5.76
CA LEU A 59 -0.35 3.89 -5.79
C LEU A 59 0.95 4.55 -6.24
N ASN A 60 0.91 5.35 -7.30
CA ASN A 60 2.09 6.04 -7.80
C ASN A 60 2.64 7.05 -6.77
N GLN A 61 1.77 7.80 -6.08
CA GLN A 61 2.18 8.70 -5.00
C GLN A 61 2.88 7.94 -3.86
N LEU A 62 2.30 6.82 -3.42
CA LEU A 62 2.89 5.99 -2.36
C LEU A 62 4.22 5.38 -2.79
N ALA A 63 4.33 4.87 -4.03
CA ALA A 63 5.56 4.32 -4.59
C ALA A 63 6.69 5.37 -4.58
N ASN A 64 6.40 6.59 -5.04
CA ASN A 64 7.36 7.69 -5.07
C ASN A 64 7.85 8.07 -3.67
N VAL A 65 6.95 8.17 -2.69
CA VAL A 65 7.32 8.51 -1.30
C VAL A 65 8.14 7.41 -0.64
N LEU A 66 7.80 6.16 -0.92
CA LEU A 66 8.47 4.99 -0.36
C LEU A 66 9.75 4.61 -1.12
N ASN A 67 10.04 5.27 -2.25
CA ASN A 67 11.16 5.00 -3.13
C ASN A 67 11.24 3.53 -3.57
N VAL A 68 10.10 3.01 -4.04
CA VAL A 68 9.94 1.65 -4.56
C VAL A 68 9.26 1.69 -5.93
N GLU A 69 9.41 0.62 -6.70
CA GLU A 69 8.72 0.53 -7.97
C GLU A 69 7.23 0.24 -7.74
N ILE A 70 6.33 0.86 -8.51
CA ILE A 70 4.89 0.68 -8.31
C ILE A 70 4.45 -0.78 -8.40
N TYR A 71 5.14 -1.60 -9.21
CA TYR A 71 4.83 -3.01 -9.37
C TYR A 71 5.21 -3.85 -8.12
N ASP A 72 6.03 -3.33 -7.22
CA ASP A 72 6.39 -4.00 -5.97
C ASP A 72 5.20 -4.16 -5.03
N PHE A 73 4.19 -3.28 -5.12
CA PHE A 73 2.95 -3.43 -4.34
C PHE A 73 2.13 -4.65 -4.72
N PHE A 74 2.39 -5.26 -5.88
CA PHE A 74 1.64 -6.41 -6.38
C PHE A 74 2.32 -7.74 -6.05
N LYS A 75 3.55 -7.71 -5.49
CA LYS A 75 4.32 -8.93 -5.22
C LYS A 75 3.79 -9.67 -3.98
N GLU A 76 3.56 -10.97 -4.08
CA GLU A 76 3.34 -11.79 -2.89
C GLU A 76 4.64 -11.90 -2.10
N VAL A 77 4.68 -11.29 -0.92
CA VAL A 77 5.78 -11.48 0.02
C VAL A 77 5.46 -12.73 0.83
N ASN A 78 6.12 -13.85 0.53
CA ASN A 78 6.18 -14.98 1.45
C ASN A 78 6.97 -14.52 2.68
N ILE A 79 6.28 -14.06 3.71
CA ILE A 79 6.88 -13.89 5.03
C ILE A 79 6.96 -15.31 5.61
N GLN A 80 8.15 -15.90 5.51
CA GLN A 80 8.51 -17.14 6.20
C GLN A 80 8.54 -16.92 7.71
#